data_AF-A0AAE1ASV7-F1
#
_entry.id   AF-A0AAE1ASV7-F1
#
_cell.length_a   1.000
_cell.length_b   1.000
_cell.length_c   1.000
_cell.angle_alpha   90.00
_cell.angle_beta   90.00
_cell.angle_gamma   90.00
#
_symmetry.space_group_name_H-M   'P 1'
#
loop_
_entity.id
_entity.type
_entity.pdbx_description
1 polymer ?
#
loop_
_entity_poly.entity_id
_entity_poly.type
_entity_poly.pdbx_seq_one_letter_code
_entity_poly.pdbx_strand_id
1 'polypeptide(L)'
;MNLMNPQAFRGLLEMAIPIYEGDTSVKIAARMTRAERSKVKDASSVTLLRYEDPEADWRKIPDMTKIMDGKVEIEPNQAFHVDTAAGKVSIFVKGSNVDVGTRMLYMLRD
;
A
#
# COMPACT_ATOMS: atom_id res chain seq x y z
N MET A 1 3.17 4.37 -8.17
CA MET A 1 3.33 4.35 -6.70
C MET A 1 4.43 3.36 -6.35
N ASN A 2 5.28 3.65 -5.37
CA ASN A 2 6.21 2.66 -4.83
C ASN A 2 5.62 2.01 -3.58
N LEU A 3 5.46 0.68 -3.61
CA LEU A 3 4.91 -0.13 -2.53
C LEU A 3 6.05 -0.86 -1.83
N MET A 4 6.22 -0.67 -0.53
CA MET A 4 7.30 -1.28 0.26
C MET A 4 6.80 -2.46 1.10
N ASN A 5 7.63 -3.50 1.23
CA ASN A 5 7.37 -4.63 2.11
C ASN A 5 8.19 -4.52 3.40
N PRO A 6 7.56 -4.32 4.56
CA PRO A 6 8.28 -4.24 5.83
C PRO A 6 8.57 -5.61 6.45
N GLN A 7 8.12 -6.72 5.86
CA GLN A 7 8.29 -8.05 6.45
C GLN A 7 9.73 -8.57 6.29
N ALA A 8 10.35 -8.93 7.42
CA ALA A 8 11.65 -9.57 7.43
C ALA A 8 11.63 -10.89 6.63
N PHE A 9 12.77 -11.22 6.02
CA PHE A 9 12.99 -12.50 5.33
C PHE A 9 12.02 -12.81 4.18
N ARG A 10 11.29 -11.81 3.66
CA ARG A 10 10.52 -11.92 2.42
C ARG A 10 11.33 -11.27 1.29
N GLY A 11 11.76 -12.06 0.30
CA GLY A 11 12.65 -11.62 -0.79
C GLY A 11 12.03 -10.67 -1.84
N LEU A 12 10.98 -9.93 -1.50
CA LEU A 12 10.35 -8.90 -2.34
C LEU A 12 10.16 -7.67 -1.47
N LEU A 13 11.12 -6.75 -1.54
CA LEU A 13 11.26 -5.58 -0.64
C LEU A 13 10.44 -4.38 -1.11
N GLU A 14 10.29 -4.19 -2.42
CA GLU A 14 9.47 -3.13 -2.99
C GLU A 14 8.91 -3.52 -4.35
N MET A 15 7.84 -2.85 -4.76
CA MET A 15 7.21 -3.00 -6.07
C MET A 15 6.70 -1.64 -6.59
N ALA A 16 7.06 -1.30 -7.82
CA ALA A 16 6.47 -0.17 -8.52
C ALA A 16 5.18 -0.61 -9.23
N ILE A 17 4.03 -0.20 -8.69
CA ILE A 17 2.71 -0.52 -9.26
C ILE A 17 2.00 0.80 -9.59
N PRO A 18 1.46 0.95 -10.82
CA PRO A 18 0.63 2.10 -11.14
C PRO A 18 -0.67 2.02 -10.34
N ILE A 19 -1.18 3.16 -9.87
CA ILE A 19 -2.51 3.29 -9.24
C ILE A 19 -3.34 4.17 -10.17
N TYR A 20 -4.55 3.72 -10.49
CA TYR A 20 -5.49 4.44 -11.35
C TYR A 20 -6.70 4.95 -10.56
N GLU A 21 -7.40 5.93 -11.11
CA GLU A 21 -8.64 6.44 -10.55
C GLU A 21 -9.68 5.33 -10.37
N GLY A 22 -10.29 5.24 -9.19
CA GLY A 22 -11.28 4.22 -8.86
C GLY A 22 -10.71 2.80 -8.74
N ASP A 23 -9.39 2.65 -8.65
CA ASP A 23 -8.79 1.40 -8.21
C ASP A 23 -9.24 1.09 -6.78
N THR A 24 -9.35 -0.21 -6.48
CA THR A 24 -9.50 -0.71 -5.11
C THR A 24 -8.26 -1.51 -4.73
N SER A 25 -8.06 -1.76 -3.45
CA SER A 25 -6.95 -2.59 -2.96
C SER A 25 -6.93 -3.96 -3.64
N VAL A 26 -8.10 -4.56 -3.90
CA VAL A 26 -8.22 -5.83 -4.64
C VAL A 26 -7.70 -5.72 -6.07
N LYS A 27 -8.04 -4.64 -6.80
CA LYS A 27 -7.54 -4.42 -8.17
C LYS A 27 -6.02 -4.22 -8.20
N ILE A 28 -5.49 -3.48 -7.23
CA ILE A 28 -4.05 -3.24 -7.10
C ILE A 28 -3.33 -4.56 -6.76
N ALA A 29 -3.85 -5.36 -5.82
CA ALA A 29 -3.31 -6.68 -5.49
C ALA A 29 -3.33 -7.64 -6.69
N ALA A 30 -4.40 -7.66 -7.47
CA ALA A 30 -4.47 -8.44 -8.71
C ALA A 30 -3.46 -7.96 -9.78
N ARG A 31 -3.08 -6.68 -9.75
CA ARG A 31 -2.01 -6.15 -10.61
C ARG A 31 -0.63 -6.58 -10.10
N MET A 32 -0.43 -6.64 -8.78
CA MET A 32 0.80 -7.14 -8.17
C MET A 32 1.06 -8.62 -8.49
N THR A 33 0.03 -9.49 -8.42
CA THR A 33 0.19 -10.90 -8.78
C THR A 33 0.58 -11.11 -10.24
N ARG A 34 0.11 -10.25 -11.14
CA ARG A 34 0.50 -10.28 -12.56
C ARG A 34 1.92 -9.81 -12.77
N ALA A 35 2.35 -8.77 -12.03
CA ALA A 35 3.69 -8.22 -12.13
C ALA A 35 4.75 -9.19 -11.56
N GLU A 36 4.45 -9.86 -10.45
CA GLU A 36 5.40 -10.75 -9.76
C GLU A 36 4.75 -12.09 -9.37
N ARG A 37 4.34 -12.85 -10.39
CA ARG A 37 3.60 -14.12 -10.22
C ARG A 37 4.37 -15.18 -9.44
N SER A 38 5.70 -15.13 -9.43
CA SER A 38 6.53 -16.14 -8.76
C SER A 38 6.48 -16.01 -7.24
N LYS A 39 6.34 -14.78 -6.72
CA LYS A 39 6.34 -14.48 -5.28
C LYS A 39 4.97 -14.08 -4.74
N VAL A 40 4.12 -13.44 -5.55
CA VAL A 40 2.75 -13.05 -5.17
C VAL A 40 1.77 -13.92 -5.95
N LYS A 41 1.44 -15.08 -5.38
CA LYS A 41 0.62 -16.12 -6.05
C LYS A 41 -0.87 -15.83 -6.00
N ASP A 42 -1.33 -15.27 -4.88
CA ASP A 42 -2.74 -14.95 -4.64
C ASP A 42 -2.87 -13.46 -4.35
N ALA A 43 -3.90 -12.83 -4.93
CA ALA A 43 -4.21 -11.43 -4.66
C ALA A 43 -4.83 -11.26 -3.27
N SER A 44 -5.52 -12.29 -2.77
CA SER A 44 -6.18 -12.24 -1.45
C SER A 44 -5.18 -12.20 -0.29
N SER A 45 -3.96 -12.68 -0.50
CA SER A 45 -2.90 -12.64 0.50
C SER A 45 -2.24 -11.27 0.64
N VAL A 46 -2.49 -10.36 -0.29
CA VAL A 46 -1.91 -9.01 -0.28
C VAL A 46 -2.77 -8.10 0.59
N THR A 47 -2.15 -7.48 1.59
CA THR A 47 -2.72 -6.39 2.38
C THR A 47 -2.00 -5.10 2.05
N LEU A 48 -2.73 -4.07 1.65
CA LEU A 48 -2.17 -2.73 1.42
C LEU A 48 -2.27 -1.88 2.67
N LEU A 49 -1.23 -1.11 2.95
CA LEU A 49 -1.19 -0.18 4.06
C LEU A 49 -0.73 1.20 3.60
N ARG A 50 -1.20 2.21 4.32
CA ARG A 50 -0.65 3.57 4.29
C ARG A 50 0.03 3.88 5.61
N TYR A 51 0.88 4.88 5.61
CA TYR A 51 1.36 5.48 6.84
C TYR A 51 0.24 6.30 7.50
N GLU A 52 0.31 6.46 8.83
CA GLU A 52 -0.56 7.38 9.55
C GLU A 52 -0.26 8.83 9.14
N ASP A 53 1.03 9.20 9.18
CA ASP A 53 1.58 10.41 8.60
C ASP A 53 2.30 10.10 7.28
N PRO A 54 1.72 10.47 6.11
CA PRO A 54 2.28 10.15 4.80
C PRO A 54 3.63 10.83 4.52
N GLU A 55 3.99 11.88 5.26
CA GLU A 55 5.28 12.55 5.14
C GLU A 55 6.29 12.04 6.17
N ALA A 56 5.93 11.99 7.45
CA ALA A 56 6.92 11.72 8.49
C ALA A 56 7.26 10.23 8.66
N ASP A 57 6.27 9.35 8.58
CA ASP A 57 6.43 7.99 9.13
C ASP A 57 7.30 7.08 8.28
N TRP A 58 7.36 7.27 6.97
CA TRP A 58 8.25 6.49 6.10
C TRP A 58 9.73 6.76 6.38
N ARG A 59 10.06 7.89 7.04
CA ARG A 59 11.42 8.29 7.41
C ARG A 59 11.83 7.74 8.78
N LYS A 60 10.90 7.14 9.53
CA LYS A 60 11.19 6.53 10.85
C LYS A 60 11.91 5.20 10.68
N ILE A 61 12.80 4.88 11.62
CA ILE A 61 13.46 3.56 11.67
C ILE A 61 12.38 2.52 12.03
N PRO A 62 12.19 1.46 11.23
CA PRO A 62 11.19 0.44 11.51
C PRO A 62 11.52 -0.35 12.78
N ASP A 63 10.53 -0.49 13.67
CA ASP A 63 10.60 -1.44 14.78
C ASP A 63 10.19 -2.82 14.28
N MET A 64 11.15 -3.75 14.24
CA MET A 64 10.93 -5.12 13.77
C MET A 64 10.04 -5.94 14.70
N THR A 65 9.83 -5.50 15.95
CA THR A 65 8.90 -6.12 16.90
C THR A 65 7.48 -5.58 16.78
N LYS A 66 7.33 -4.36 16.26
CA LYS A 66 6.06 -3.65 16.11
C LYS A 66 5.89 -3.14 14.68
N ILE A 67 5.88 -4.07 13.74
CA ILE A 67 5.85 -3.76 12.30
C ILE A 67 4.64 -2.88 11.92
N MET A 68 3.52 -2.96 12.65
CA MET A 68 2.30 -2.20 12.35
C MET A 68 2.27 -0.78 12.92
N ASP A 69 3.26 -0.38 13.74
CA ASP A 69 3.27 0.95 14.35
C ASP A 69 3.37 2.06 13.28
N GLY A 70 2.53 3.09 13.42
CA GLY A 70 2.42 4.19 12.44
C GLY A 70 1.86 3.79 11.07
N LYS A 71 1.13 2.66 10.98
CA LYS A 71 0.57 2.14 9.71
C LYS A 71 -0.89 1.79 9.84
N VAL A 72 -1.65 2.09 8.80
CA VAL A 72 -3.08 1.82 8.71
C VAL A 72 -3.37 0.95 7.51
N GLU A 73 -4.04 -0.18 7.74
CA GLU A 73 -4.53 -1.05 6.67
C GLU A 73 -5.60 -0.32 5.84
N ILE A 74 -5.53 -0.48 4.52
CA ILE A 74 -6.52 0.04 3.59
C ILE A 74 -7.51 -1.07 3.29
N GLU A 75 -8.80 -0.79 3.48
CA GLU A 75 -9.83 -1.80 3.27
C GLU A 75 -9.84 -2.33 1.82
N PRO A 76 -10.20 -3.61 1.59
CA PRO A 76 -10.16 -4.23 0.27
C PRO A 76 -10.94 -3.46 -0.82
N ASN A 77 -12.09 -2.90 -0.44
CA ASN A 77 -13.02 -2.22 -1.34
C ASN A 77 -12.89 -0.69 -1.29
N GLN A 78 -11.92 -0.16 -0.53
CA GLN A 78 -11.67 1.27 -0.47
C GLN A 78 -11.19 1.75 -1.85
N ALA A 79 -11.91 2.72 -2.42
CA ALA A 79 -11.54 3.31 -3.69
C ALA A 79 -10.44 4.36 -3.51
N PHE A 80 -9.47 4.33 -4.42
CA PHE A 80 -8.41 5.32 -4.55
C PHE A 80 -8.84 6.43 -5.51
N HIS A 81 -8.58 7.66 -5.10
CA HIS A 81 -8.76 8.87 -5.89
C HIS A 81 -7.40 9.47 -6.25
N VAL A 82 -7.18 9.73 -7.53
CA VAL A 82 -5.92 10.21 -8.12
C VAL A 82 -6.15 11.61 -8.66
N ASP A 83 -5.53 12.59 -8.02
CA ASP A 83 -5.45 13.96 -8.51
C ASP A 83 -4.14 14.13 -9.29
N THR A 84 -4.23 14.10 -10.62
CA THR A 84 -3.06 14.27 -11.51
C THR A 84 -2.55 15.70 -11.55
N ALA A 85 -3.37 16.70 -11.25
CA ALA A 85 -2.96 18.10 -11.20
C ALA A 85 -2.14 18.38 -9.94
N ALA A 86 -2.56 17.84 -8.80
CA ALA A 86 -1.83 17.93 -7.53
C ALA A 86 -0.73 16.87 -7.38
N GLY A 87 -0.74 15.83 -8.21
CA GLY A 87 0.17 14.67 -8.09
C GLY A 87 -0.08 13.86 -6.82
N LYS A 88 -1.34 13.81 -6.35
CA LYS A 88 -1.72 13.19 -5.07
C LYS A 88 -2.62 11.99 -5.28
N VAL A 89 -2.52 11.04 -4.36
CA VAL A 89 -3.42 9.89 -4.28
C VAL A 89 -4.05 9.90 -2.89
N SER A 90 -5.36 9.70 -2.82
CA SER A 90 -6.11 9.74 -1.57
C SER A 90 -7.15 8.62 -1.52
N ILE A 91 -7.63 8.35 -0.31
CA ILE A 91 -8.73 7.42 -0.05
C ILE A 91 -9.76 8.12 0.84
N PHE A 92 -11.04 7.80 0.66
CA PHE A 92 -12.11 8.37 1.48
C PHE A 92 -12.38 7.53 2.72
N VAL A 93 -11.92 7.98 3.88
CA VAL A 93 -12.05 7.27 5.16
C VAL A 93 -12.90 8.10 6.11
N LYS A 94 -13.98 7.50 6.63
CA LYS A 94 -14.85 8.08 7.68
C LYS A 94 -15.31 9.52 7.40
N GLY A 95 -15.64 9.84 6.15
CA GLY A 95 -16.14 11.17 5.78
C GLY A 95 -15.07 12.17 5.31
N SER A 96 -13.79 11.76 5.25
CA SER A 96 -12.68 12.63 4.86
C SER A 96 -11.78 11.99 3.81
N ASN A 97 -11.21 12.81 2.93
CA ASN A 97 -10.13 12.38 2.03
C ASN A 97 -8.82 12.36 2.81
N VAL A 98 -8.18 11.20 2.85
CA VAL A 98 -6.89 10.98 3.50
C VAL A 98 -5.86 10.71 2.41
N ASP A 99 -4.80 11.51 2.38
CA ASP A 99 -3.66 11.32 1.48
C ASP A 99 -2.92 10.02 1.85
N VAL A 100 -2.61 9.18 0.85
CA VAL A 100 -1.84 7.95 1.06
C VAL A 100 -0.33 8.18 0.91
N GLY A 101 0.08 9.38 0.50
CA GLY A 101 1.46 9.77 0.31
C GLY A 101 2.07 9.30 -1.00
N THR A 102 3.38 9.50 -1.14
CA THR A 102 4.17 9.09 -2.32
C THR A 102 4.65 7.64 -2.26
N ARG A 103 4.54 7.02 -1.08
CA ARG A 103 4.90 5.62 -0.81
C ARG A 103 3.81 4.97 0.02
N MET A 104 3.52 3.73 -0.33
CA MET A 104 2.61 2.87 0.42
C MET A 104 3.34 1.61 0.84
N LEU A 105 2.69 0.78 1.65
CA LEU A 105 3.22 -0.53 2.00
C LEU A 105 2.31 -1.64 1.52
N TYR A 106 2.89 -2.82 1.38
CA TYR A 106 2.15 -4.05 1.26
C TYR A 106 2.74 -5.10 2.19
N MET A 107 1.90 -6.04 2.61
CA MET A 107 2.32 -7.24 3.33
C MET A 107 1.64 -8.45 2.70
N LEU A 108 2.35 -9.58 2.73
CA LEU A 108 1.80 -10.87 2.34
C LEU A 108 1.42 -11.63 3.61
N ARG A 109 0.18 -12.10 3.65
CA ARG A 109 -0.30 -13.08 4.64
C ARG A 109 -0.04 -14.49 4.09
N ASP A 110 0.19 -15.45 4.99
CA ASP A 110 0.33 -16.87 4.62
C ASP A 110 -1.04 -17.54 4.45
#